data_AF-A0A1J0TKV2-F1
#
_entry.id   AF-A0A1J0TKV2-F1
#
_cell.length_a   1.000
_cell.length_b   1.000
_cell.length_c   1.000
_cell.angle_alpha   90.00
_cell.angle_beta   90.00
_cell.angle_gamma   90.00
#
_symmetry.space_group_name_H-M   'P 1'
#
loop_
_entity.id
_entity.type
_entity.pdbx_description
1 polymer ?
#
loop_
_entity_poly.entity_id
_entity_poly.type
_entity_poly.pdbx_seq_one_letter_code
_entity_poly.pdbx_strand_id
1 'polypeptide(L)'
;MASQSLGAIQLLLDNVDRLRVVVYQIVDQSGRMEYLDYGGRSGTPPQPFVPGAPRGDLAIKMVRDGGDKFAPDIEREPPEHYQGSAKGYRTFISASITNGEYAYGMVTVDAPNAGDLVDTDKQIVMLVADLLAIAFAEAER
;
A
#
# COMPACT_ATOMS: atom_id res chain seq x y z
N MET A 1 5.13 -12.66 -9.03
CA MET A 1 5.68 -11.99 -7.83
C MET A 1 4.61 -11.20 -7.10
N ALA A 2 3.99 -10.18 -7.70
CA ALA A 2 2.92 -9.41 -7.05
C ALA A 2 1.80 -10.29 -6.44
N SER A 3 1.26 -11.23 -7.21
CA SER A 3 0.25 -12.19 -6.73
C SER A 3 0.70 -13.07 -5.55
N GLN A 4 1.98 -13.44 -5.49
CA GLN A 4 2.55 -14.25 -4.40
C GLN A 4 2.72 -13.40 -3.14
N SER A 5 3.12 -12.13 -3.29
CA SER A 5 3.22 -11.19 -2.17
C SER A 5 1.86 -10.80 -1.60
N LEU A 6 0.83 -10.66 -2.44
CA LEU A 6 -0.56 -10.52 -1.99
C LEU A 6 -0.97 -11.71 -1.12
N GLY A 7 -0.73 -12.94 -1.60
CA GLY A 7 -1.05 -14.16 -0.85
C GLY A 7 -0.29 -14.26 0.46
N ALA A 8 0.98 -13.84 0.50
CA ALA A 8 1.78 -13.82 1.72
C ALA A 8 1.21 -12.86 2.77
N ILE A 9 0.85 -11.63 2.40
CA ILE A 9 0.24 -10.67 3.33
C ILE A 9 -1.11 -11.19 3.83
N GLN A 10 -1.93 -11.74 2.95
CA GLN A 10 -3.22 -12.32 3.32
C GLN A 10 -3.09 -13.50 4.28
N LEU A 11 -2.06 -14.33 4.11
CA LEU A 11 -1.78 -15.45 5.00
C LEU A 11 -1.25 -14.99 6.37
N LEU A 12 -0.37 -13.97 6.38
CA LEU A 12 0.23 -13.46 7.60
C LEU A 12 -0.74 -12.61 8.44
N LEU A 13 -1.77 -12.06 7.80
CA LEU A 13 -2.82 -11.25 8.41
C LEU A 13 -4.20 -11.93 8.27
N ASP A 14 -4.24 -13.27 8.30
CA ASP A 14 -5.46 -14.07 8.09
C ASP A 14 -6.51 -13.86 9.18
N ASN A 15 -6.09 -13.35 10.34
CA ASN A 15 -6.92 -12.95 11.46
C ASN A 15 -7.70 -11.66 11.21
N VAL A 16 -7.41 -10.93 10.13
CA VAL A 16 -8.07 -9.66 9.80
C VAL A 16 -9.18 -9.90 8.78
N ASP A 17 -10.43 -9.79 9.23
CA ASP A 17 -11.58 -10.02 8.36
C ASP A 17 -11.67 -8.96 7.24
N ARG A 18 -11.99 -9.42 6.04
CA ARG A 18 -12.13 -8.59 4.82
C ARG A 18 -10.94 -7.67 4.55
N LEU A 19 -9.73 -8.12 4.88
CA LEU A 19 -8.49 -7.47 4.46
C LEU A 19 -8.47 -7.27 2.95
N ARG A 20 -7.96 -6.12 2.52
CA ARG A 20 -7.63 -5.87 1.12
C ARG A 20 -6.18 -5.48 1.02
N VAL A 21 -5.49 -6.09 0.07
CA VAL A 21 -4.08 -5.82 -0.22
C VAL A 21 -3.99 -5.34 -1.67
N VAL A 22 -3.22 -4.28 -1.91
CA VAL A 22 -2.98 -3.73 -3.24
C VAL A 22 -1.48 -3.50 -3.41
N VAL A 23 -0.95 -3.97 -4.53
CA VAL A 23 0.42 -3.65 -4.96
C VAL A 23 0.32 -2.62 -6.08
N TYR A 24 0.93 -1.48 -5.88
CA TYR A 24 1.06 -0.40 -6.86
C TYR A 24 2.48 -0.35 -7.41
N GLN A 25 2.60 -0.03 -8.70
CA GLN A 25 3.89 0.15 -9.39
C GLN A 25 3.96 1.55 -9.97
N ILE A 26 5.14 2.17 -9.90
CA ILE A 26 5.45 3.41 -10.62
C ILE A 26 5.55 3.09 -12.12
N VAL A 27 4.76 3.76 -12.95
CA VAL A 27 4.65 3.46 -14.39
C VAL A 27 5.37 4.47 -15.28
N ASP A 28 5.81 5.61 -14.74
CA ASP A 28 6.53 6.64 -15.50
C ASP A 28 7.38 7.55 -14.58
N GLN A 29 8.16 8.45 -15.20
CA GLN A 29 9.08 9.36 -14.50
C GLN A 29 8.38 10.39 -13.60
N SER A 30 7.08 10.63 -13.79
CA SER A 30 6.32 11.54 -12.93
C SER A 30 6.09 10.93 -11.54
N GLY A 31 6.25 9.61 -11.40
CA GLY A 31 5.93 8.87 -10.20
C GLY A 31 4.48 8.38 -10.17
N ARG A 32 3.71 8.51 -11.27
CA ARG A 32 2.35 7.98 -11.36
C ARG A 32 2.35 6.49 -11.00
N MET A 33 1.42 6.09 -10.13
CA MET A 33 1.30 4.70 -9.71
C MET A 33 -0.03 4.08 -10.14
N GLU A 34 0.06 2.95 -10.83
CA GLU A 34 -1.08 2.08 -11.16
C GLU A 34 -1.04 0.82 -10.29
N TYR A 35 -2.20 0.19 -10.04
CA TYR A 35 -2.19 -1.09 -9.36
C TYR A 35 -1.66 -2.17 -10.31
N LEU A 36 -0.68 -2.94 -9.86
CA LEU A 36 -0.17 -4.10 -10.56
C LEU A 36 -1.04 -5.33 -10.26
N ASP A 37 -1.44 -5.48 -8.99
CA ASP A 37 -2.32 -6.55 -8.53
C ASP A 37 -3.05 -6.14 -7.25
N TYR A 38 -4.20 -6.75 -6.97
CA TYR A 38 -4.93 -6.57 -5.71
C TYR A 38 -5.74 -7.81 -5.35
N GLY A 39 -5.91 -8.04 -4.05
CA GLY A 39 -6.61 -9.20 -3.54
C GLY A 39 -7.34 -8.92 -2.24
N GLY A 40 -8.25 -9.83 -1.91
CA GLY A 40 -9.02 -9.80 -0.66
C GLY A 40 -10.44 -9.33 -0.92
N ARG A 41 -10.89 -8.34 -0.14
CA ARG A 41 -12.27 -7.84 -0.21
C ARG A 41 -12.72 -7.47 -1.64
N SER A 42 -13.86 -8.01 -2.05
CA SER A 42 -14.54 -7.64 -3.30
C SER A 42 -15.02 -6.18 -3.27
N GLY A 43 -14.89 -5.47 -4.39
CA GLY A 43 -15.29 -4.07 -4.50
C GLY A 43 -14.75 -3.39 -5.74
N THR A 44 -14.85 -2.06 -5.76
CA THR A 44 -14.32 -1.24 -6.86
C THR A 44 -12.80 -1.41 -6.97
N PRO A 45 -12.26 -1.55 -8.20
CA PRO A 45 -10.82 -1.59 -8.42
C PRO A 45 -10.08 -0.43 -7.74
N PRO A 46 -8.86 -0.65 -7.22
CA PRO A 46 -8.04 0.41 -6.66
C PRO A 46 -7.86 1.56 -7.64
N GLN A 47 -7.99 2.79 -7.14
CA GLN A 47 -7.74 3.98 -7.94
C GLN A 47 -6.24 4.29 -7.99
N PRO A 48 -5.71 4.75 -9.14
CA PRO A 48 -4.31 5.10 -9.29
C PRO A 48 -3.93 6.33 -8.47
N PHE A 49 -2.64 6.47 -8.15
CA PHE A 49 -2.08 7.69 -7.59
C PHE A 49 -1.51 8.53 -8.73
N VAL A 50 -2.10 9.72 -8.92
CA VAL A 50 -1.81 10.60 -10.06
C VAL A 50 -1.09 11.86 -9.56
N PRO A 51 0.05 12.24 -10.15
CA PRO A 51 0.74 13.47 -9.80
C PRO A 51 -0.15 14.71 -10.00
N GLY A 52 0.01 15.70 -9.14
CA GLY A 52 -0.79 16.93 -9.09
C GLY A 52 -2.14 16.78 -8.37
N ALA A 53 -2.53 15.55 -7.99
CA ALA A 53 -3.63 15.34 -7.06
C ALA A 53 -3.04 15.24 -5.63
N PRO A 54 -3.61 15.92 -4.62
CA PRO A 54 -3.07 15.93 -3.25
C PRO A 54 -2.78 14.52 -2.66
N ARG A 55 -3.69 13.56 -2.85
CA ARG A 55 -3.49 12.15 -2.44
C ARG A 55 -2.33 11.50 -3.19
N GLY A 56 -2.23 11.79 -4.49
CA GLY A 56 -1.17 11.28 -5.35
C GLY A 56 0.19 11.84 -4.92
N ASP A 57 0.30 13.14 -4.76
CA ASP A 57 1.56 13.81 -4.41
C ASP A 57 2.11 13.34 -3.05
N LEU A 58 1.23 13.15 -2.05
CA LEU A 58 1.65 12.60 -0.76
C LEU A 58 2.14 11.16 -0.86
N ALA A 59 1.43 10.30 -1.59
CA ALA A 59 1.83 8.91 -1.76
C ALA A 59 3.14 8.79 -2.55
N ILE A 60 3.29 9.57 -3.62
CA ILE A 60 4.49 9.62 -4.45
C ILE A 60 5.68 10.12 -3.62
N LYS A 61 5.49 11.16 -2.81
CA LYS A 61 6.52 11.65 -1.90
C LYS A 61 6.94 10.57 -0.90
N MET A 62 5.98 9.92 -0.24
CA MET A 62 6.26 8.86 0.73
C MET A 62 7.06 7.71 0.10
N VAL A 63 6.69 7.29 -1.11
CA VAL A 63 7.42 6.23 -1.85
C VAL A 63 8.84 6.66 -2.21
N ARG A 64 9.03 7.89 -2.68
CA ARG A 64 10.37 8.44 -2.99
C ARG A 64 11.26 8.55 -1.77
N ASP A 65 10.68 8.87 -0.62
CA ASP A 65 11.40 8.98 0.65
C ASP A 65 11.64 7.61 1.30
N GLY A 66 11.14 6.52 0.71
CA GLY A 66 11.25 5.16 1.26
C GLY A 66 10.47 4.97 2.57
N GLY A 67 9.35 5.70 2.72
CA GLY A 67 8.58 5.73 3.95
C GLY A 67 7.43 4.72 4.02
N ASP A 68 6.82 4.68 5.19
CA ASP A 68 5.59 3.97 5.48
C ASP A 68 4.54 4.91 6.11
N LYS A 69 3.29 4.44 6.16
CA LYS A 69 2.21 5.13 6.85
C LYS A 69 1.28 4.11 7.48
N PHE A 70 0.98 4.30 8.76
CA PHE A 70 -0.13 3.65 9.43
C PHE A 70 -1.18 4.69 9.82
N ALA A 71 -2.44 4.40 9.52
CA ALA A 71 -3.59 5.19 9.94
C ALA A 71 -4.54 4.28 10.73
N PRO A 72 -4.53 4.33 12.07
CA PRO A 72 -5.27 3.39 12.91
C PRO A 72 -6.79 3.59 12.86
N ASP A 73 -7.23 4.82 12.64
CA ASP A 73 -8.64 5.20 12.54
C ASP A 73 -8.78 6.49 11.72
N ILE A 74 -9.14 6.36 10.44
CA ILE A 74 -9.27 7.50 9.53
C ILE A 74 -10.47 8.40 9.83
N GLU A 75 -11.48 7.92 10.57
CA GLU A 75 -12.63 8.74 10.96
C GLU A 75 -12.27 9.65 12.13
N ARG A 76 -11.47 9.13 13.06
CA ARG A 76 -11.03 9.88 14.24
C ARG A 76 -9.85 10.80 13.91
N GLU A 77 -8.87 10.30 13.16
CA GLU A 77 -7.62 10.98 12.84
C GLU A 77 -7.35 10.83 11.32
N PRO A 78 -8.08 11.57 10.47
CA PRO A 78 -7.95 11.47 9.03
C PRO A 78 -6.52 11.86 8.60
N PRO A 79 -5.87 11.07 7.73
CA PRO A 79 -4.60 11.45 7.16
C PRO A 79 -4.72 12.77 6.39
N GLU A 80 -3.64 13.54 6.38
CA GLU A 80 -3.54 14.76 5.59
C GLU A 80 -3.89 14.47 4.12
N HIS A 81 -4.72 15.34 3.53
CA HIS A 81 -5.21 15.22 2.15
C HIS A 81 -5.76 13.83 1.76
N TYR A 82 -6.36 13.11 2.71
CA TYR A 82 -7.09 11.88 2.42
C TYR A 82 -8.23 12.15 1.42
N GLN A 83 -8.07 11.66 0.19
CA GLN A 83 -9.10 11.67 -0.87
C GLN A 83 -9.62 10.27 -1.19
N GLY A 84 -9.32 9.28 -0.34
CA GLY A 84 -10.02 8.01 -0.39
C GLY A 84 -11.51 8.26 -0.14
N SER A 85 -12.38 7.41 -0.68
CA SER A 85 -13.82 7.56 -0.46
C SER A 85 -14.24 7.25 0.99
N ALA A 86 -13.32 6.79 1.85
CA ALA A 86 -13.59 6.08 3.10
C ALA A 86 -14.62 4.94 2.94
N LYS A 87 -14.89 4.49 1.70
CA LYS A 87 -15.93 3.49 1.47
C LYS A 87 -15.41 2.11 1.85
N GLY A 88 -15.72 1.76 3.09
CA GLY A 88 -15.63 0.43 3.64
C GLY A 88 -14.26 0.06 4.20
N TYR A 89 -13.37 1.01 4.47
CA TYR A 89 -12.24 0.78 5.37
C TYR A 89 -12.12 1.94 6.34
N ARG A 90 -11.62 1.65 7.53
CA ARG A 90 -11.40 2.63 8.60
C ARG A 90 -9.97 2.67 9.09
N THR A 91 -9.17 1.67 8.74
CA THR A 91 -7.74 1.61 9.02
C THR A 91 -6.97 1.18 7.78
N PHE A 92 -5.73 1.65 7.64
CA PHE A 92 -4.85 1.18 6.58
C PHE A 92 -3.36 1.32 6.94
N ILE A 93 -2.56 0.52 6.26
CA ILE A 93 -1.10 0.59 6.23
C ILE A 93 -0.66 0.78 4.78
N SER A 94 0.34 1.62 4.56
CA SER A 94 1.05 1.74 3.29
C SER A 94 2.55 1.63 3.54
N ALA A 95 3.27 0.95 2.66
CA ALA A 95 4.74 0.86 2.70
C ALA A 95 5.33 1.00 1.30
N SER A 96 6.40 1.78 1.17
CA SER A 96 7.14 1.92 -0.08
C SER A 96 7.82 0.61 -0.49
N ILE A 97 7.75 0.27 -1.77
CA ILE A 97 8.58 -0.78 -2.37
C ILE A 97 9.83 -0.08 -2.90
N THR A 98 10.94 -0.17 -2.17
CA THR A 98 12.19 0.53 -2.50
C THR A 98 13.40 -0.28 -2.04
N ASN A 99 14.53 -0.15 -2.73
CA ASN A 99 15.82 -0.69 -2.27
C ASN A 99 16.74 0.40 -1.68
N GLY A 100 16.21 1.61 -1.44
CA GLY A 100 16.94 2.77 -0.96
C GLY A 100 17.60 3.62 -2.07
N GLU A 101 17.84 3.05 -3.25
CA GLU A 101 18.35 3.77 -4.42
C GLU A 101 17.23 4.04 -5.44
N TYR A 102 16.36 3.05 -5.64
CA TYR A 102 15.26 3.08 -6.58
C TYR A 102 13.94 2.79 -5.87
N ALA A 103 12.95 3.63 -6.17
CA ALA A 103 11.58 3.44 -5.73
C ALA A 103 10.78 2.77 -6.84
N TYR A 104 10.16 1.64 -6.51
CA TYR A 104 9.43 0.78 -7.44
C TYR A 104 7.91 0.97 -7.37
N GLY A 105 7.40 1.37 -6.20
CA GLY A 105 5.97 1.48 -5.97
C GLY A 105 5.59 1.44 -4.50
N MET A 106 4.40 0.90 -4.21
CA MET A 106 3.83 0.90 -2.86
C MET A 106 2.94 -0.32 -2.64
N VAL A 107 3.00 -0.89 -1.44
CA VAL A 107 1.98 -1.83 -0.97
C VAL A 107 1.02 -1.09 -0.06
N THR A 108 -0.28 -1.36 -0.20
CA THR A 108 -1.29 -0.88 0.75
C THR A 108 -2.12 -2.04 1.28
N VAL A 109 -2.44 -1.99 2.56
CA VAL A 109 -3.33 -2.92 3.26
C VAL A 109 -4.44 -2.12 3.93
N ASP A 110 -5.70 -2.40 3.63
CA ASP A 110 -6.85 -1.72 4.22
C ASP A 110 -7.87 -2.71 4.83
N ALA A 111 -8.50 -2.31 5.93
CA ALA A 111 -9.45 -3.14 6.69
C ALA A 111 -10.68 -2.34 7.18
N PRO A 112 -11.86 -2.99 7.32
CA PRO A 112 -13.14 -2.32 7.51
C PRO A 112 -13.25 -1.53 8.81
N ASN A 113 -12.71 -2.03 9.92
CA ASN A 113 -12.92 -1.44 11.24
C ASN A 113 -11.63 -0.83 11.80
N ALA A 114 -11.79 0.19 12.65
CA ALA A 114 -10.67 0.68 13.44
C ALA A 114 -10.20 -0.42 14.39
N GLY A 115 -8.88 -0.58 14.52
CA GLY A 115 -8.27 -1.63 15.34
C GLY A 115 -8.13 -3.00 14.67
N ASP A 116 -8.66 -3.19 13.45
CA ASP A 116 -8.42 -4.40 12.65
C ASP A 116 -6.94 -4.54 12.24
N LEU A 117 -6.25 -3.41 12.11
CA LEU A 117 -4.80 -3.33 11.90
C LEU A 117 -4.15 -2.64 13.09
N VAL A 118 -2.99 -3.13 13.49
CA VAL A 118 -2.16 -2.58 14.57
C VAL A 118 -0.75 -2.24 14.08
N ASP A 119 0.03 -1.54 14.91
CA ASP A 119 1.39 -1.11 14.53
C ASP A 119 2.33 -2.30 14.24
N THR A 120 2.11 -3.47 14.87
CA THR A 120 2.87 -4.68 14.57
C THR A 120 2.64 -5.19 13.15
N ASP A 121 1.41 -5.07 12.63
CA ASP A 121 1.09 -5.50 11.25
C ASP A 121 1.84 -4.65 10.23
N LYS A 122 2.13 -3.39 10.57
CA LYS A 122 2.95 -2.49 9.75
C LYS A 122 4.31 -3.10 9.44
N GLN A 123 4.94 -3.75 10.43
CA GLN A 123 6.24 -4.40 10.26
C GLN A 123 6.15 -5.57 9.27
N ILE A 124 5.04 -6.31 9.28
CA ILE A 124 4.78 -7.39 8.31
C ILE A 124 4.64 -6.81 6.90
N VAL A 125 3.87 -5.73 6.76
CA VAL A 125 3.68 -5.06 5.45
C VAL A 125 5.00 -4.50 4.91
N MET A 126 5.82 -3.88 5.77
CA MET A 126 7.15 -3.38 5.40
C MET A 126 8.07 -4.52 4.96
N LEU A 127 8.12 -5.63 5.71
CA LEU A 127 8.91 -6.80 5.32
C LEU A 127 8.54 -7.33 3.93
N VAL A 128 7.23 -7.43 3.63
CA VAL A 128 6.79 -7.88 2.30
C VAL A 128 7.12 -6.85 1.22
N ALA A 129 7.05 -5.55 1.53
CA ALA A 129 7.46 -4.49 0.61
C ALA A 129 8.97 -4.56 0.29
N ASP A 130 9.81 -4.85 1.27
CA ASP A 130 11.25 -5.05 1.07
C ASP A 130 11.54 -6.28 0.19
N LEU A 131 10.84 -7.39 0.41
CA LEU A 131 10.94 -8.59 -0.43
C LEU A 131 10.49 -8.32 -1.88
N LEU A 132 9.44 -7.52 -2.06
CA LEU A 132 9.00 -7.07 -3.38
C LEU A 132 10.06 -6.19 -4.05
N ALA A 133 10.72 -5.31 -3.31
CA ALA A 133 11.78 -4.45 -3.85
C ALA A 133 12.95 -5.28 -4.39
N ILE A 134 13.36 -6.33 -3.65
CA ILE A 134 14.37 -7.29 -4.13
C ILE A 134 13.90 -7.96 -5.43
N ALA A 135 12.66 -8.44 -5.46
CA ALA A 135 12.11 -9.11 -6.64
C ALA A 135 12.05 -8.20 -7.88
N PHE A 136 11.72 -6.92 -7.70
CA PHE A 136 11.65 -5.95 -8.78
C PHE A 136 13.04 -5.60 -9.28
N ALA A 137 13.99 -5.38 -8.36
CA ALA A 137 15.39 -5.13 -8.71
C ALA A 137 16.02 -6.26 -9.53
N GLU A 138 15.71 -7.53 -9.21
CA GLU A 138 16.19 -8.67 -9.98
C GLU A 138 15.48 -8.82 -11.34
N ALA A 139 14.23 -8.38 -11.47
CA ALA A 139 13.51 -8.43 -12.74
C ALA A 139 13.95 -7.35 -13.75
N GLU A 140 14.61 -6.29 -13.27
CA GLU A 140 15.17 -5.21 -14.11
C GLU A 140 16.62 -5.47 -14.57
N ARG A 141 17.23 -6.56 -14.08
CA ARG A 141 18.55 -7.03 -14.56
C ARG A 141 18.47 -7.79 -15.87
#